data_AF-A0A2H0ERJ5-F1
#
_entry.id   AF-A0A2H0ERJ5-F1
#
_cell.length_a   1.000
_cell.length_b   1.000
_cell.length_c   1.000
_cell.angle_alpha   90.00
_cell.angle_beta   90.00
_cell.angle_gamma   90.00
#
_symmetry.space_group_name_H-M   'P 1'
#
loop_
_entity.id
_entity.type
_entity.pdbx_description
1 polymer ?
#
loop_
_entity_poly.entity_id
_entity_poly.type
_entity_poly.pdbx_seq_one_letter_code
_entity_poly.pdbx_strand_id
1 'polypeptide(L)'
;MRRLIAAPEASPLIGGALAGSPEARALSQAIASHRALVGAAFQRMAQKVTRDAATDAPLTLLAAQARWIAAAHAELDALHASDAFLASQAKVVAAAVALRAAEAAAAAAWCVAHALPTRAEVDDLARTVAALR
;
A
#
# COMPACT_ATOMS: atom_id res chain seq x y z
N MET A 1 17.08 3.85 13.43
CA MET A 1 15.73 3.30 13.18
C MET A 1 15.80 2.33 12.01
N ARG A 2 15.73 1.03 12.28
CA ARG A 2 15.83 -0.05 11.28
C ARG A 2 14.44 -0.26 10.68
N ARG A 3 14.26 -0.03 9.37
CA ARG A 3 13.01 -0.37 8.68
C ARG A 3 12.80 -1.88 8.80
N LEU A 4 11.83 -2.32 9.60
CA LEU A 4 11.57 -3.74 9.89
C LEU A 4 10.88 -4.48 8.74
N ILE A 5 10.50 -3.79 7.67
CA ILE A 5 10.07 -4.40 6.42
C ILE A 5 10.66 -3.53 5.31
N ALA A 6 11.75 -3.99 4.69
CA ALA A 6 12.13 -3.45 3.39
C ALA A 6 10.98 -3.77 2.44
N ALA A 7 10.43 -2.75 1.77
CA ALA A 7 9.61 -3.01 0.59
C ALA A 7 10.42 -3.94 -0.32
N PRO A 8 9.83 -5.00 -0.91
CA PRO A 8 10.57 -5.92 -1.75
C PRO A 8 11.31 -5.09 -2.79
N GLU A 9 12.66 -5.11 -2.76
CA GLU A 9 13.45 -4.33 -3.70
C GLU A 9 12.98 -4.71 -5.10
N ALA A 10 12.61 -3.69 -5.88
CA ALA A 10 12.20 -3.91 -7.25
C ALA A 10 13.37 -4.58 -7.96
N SER A 11 13.14 -5.75 -8.57
CA SER A 11 14.18 -6.53 -9.22
C SER A 11 15.01 -5.60 -10.12
N PRO A 12 16.34 -5.49 -9.94
CA PRO A 12 17.16 -4.51 -10.66
C PRO A 12 17.14 -4.70 -12.19
N LEU A 13 16.66 -5.84 -12.66
CA LEU A 13 16.49 -6.13 -14.09
C LEU A 13 15.19 -5.57 -14.70
N ILE A 14 14.16 -5.25 -13.90
CA ILE A 14 12.79 -4.95 -14.40
C ILE A 14 12.12 -3.80 -13.65
N GLY A 15 12.48 -3.57 -12.38
CA GLY A 15 11.91 -2.53 -11.54
C GLY A 15 12.05 -1.12 -12.10
N GLY A 16 13.13 -0.84 -12.85
CA GLY A 16 13.29 0.41 -13.60
C GLY A 16 12.50 0.46 -14.91
N ALA A 17 12.32 -0.69 -15.58
CA ALA A 17 11.70 -0.76 -16.90
C ALA A 17 10.20 -0.43 -16.87
N LEU A 18 9.53 -0.69 -15.75
CA LEU A 18 8.09 -0.44 -15.60
C LEU A 18 7.76 0.84 -14.81
N ALA A 19 8.76 1.63 -14.39
CA ALA A 19 8.55 2.85 -13.61
C ALA A 19 7.64 3.89 -14.30
N GLY A 20 7.54 3.85 -15.64
CA GLY A 20 6.64 4.69 -16.45
C GLY A 20 5.39 3.98 -16.99
N SER A 21 5.18 2.70 -16.65
CA SER A 21 4.10 1.89 -17.21
C SER A 21 2.72 2.42 -16.78
N PRO A 22 1.64 2.11 -17.53
CA PRO A 22 0.29 2.46 -17.10
C PRO A 22 -0.06 1.83 -15.74
N GLU A 23 0.43 0.63 -15.42
CA GLU A 23 0.22 -0.05 -14.13
C GLU A 23 0.91 0.68 -12.97
N ALA A 24 2.17 1.10 -13.16
CA ALA A 24 2.90 1.86 -12.13
C ALA A 24 2.25 3.22 -11.85
N ARG A 25 1.75 3.89 -12.89
CA ARG A 25 0.97 5.13 -12.77
C ARG A 25 -0.37 4.88 -12.06
N ALA A 26 -1.08 3.82 -12.41
CA ALA A 26 -2.35 3.45 -11.79
C ALA A 26 -2.18 3.18 -10.28
N LEU A 27 -1.14 2.44 -9.89
CA LEU A 27 -0.81 2.21 -8.48
C LEU A 27 -0.49 3.53 -7.76
N SER A 28 0.33 4.38 -8.38
CA SER A 28 0.68 5.69 -7.80
C SER A 28 -0.55 6.57 -7.57
N GLN A 29 -1.47 6.62 -8.54
CA GLN A 29 -2.73 7.36 -8.43
C GLN A 29 -3.66 6.77 -7.36
N ALA A 30 -3.75 5.43 -7.27
CA ALA A 30 -4.54 4.76 -6.24
C ALA A 30 -4.01 5.06 -4.84
N ILE A 31 -2.68 5.01 -4.64
CA ILE A 31 -2.04 5.37 -3.37
C ILE A 31 -2.27 6.84 -3.03
N ALA A 32 -2.14 7.75 -3.99
CA ALA A 32 -2.38 9.17 -3.78
C ALA A 32 -3.83 9.44 -3.33
N SER A 33 -4.80 8.79 -3.99
CA SER A 33 -6.22 8.90 -3.64
C SER A 33 -6.51 8.34 -2.25
N HIS A 34 -5.93 7.18 -1.91
CA HIS A 34 -6.05 6.59 -0.59
C HIS A 34 -5.47 7.49 0.51
N ARG A 35 -4.27 8.05 0.28
CA ARG A 35 -3.62 9.00 1.19
C ARG A 35 -4.44 10.28 1.38
N ALA A 36 -5.12 10.76 0.34
CA ALA A 36 -6.00 11.92 0.45
C ALA A 36 -7.16 11.67 1.42
N LEU A 37 -7.74 10.47 1.43
CA LEU A 37 -8.80 10.10 2.38
C LEU A 37 -8.30 10.06 3.83
N VAL A 38 -7.13 9.44 4.05
CA VAL A 38 -6.47 9.40 5.37
C VAL A 38 -6.11 10.81 5.84
N GLY A 39 -5.55 11.63 4.94
CA GLY A 39 -5.23 13.02 5.22
C GLY A 39 -6.46 13.86 5.58
N ALA A 40 -7.57 13.67 4.87
CA ALA A 40 -8.83 14.34 5.19
C ALA A 40 -9.37 13.93 6.57
N ALA A 41 -9.27 12.65 6.95
CA ALA A 41 -9.65 12.20 8.29
C ALA A 41 -8.77 12.82 9.39
N PHE A 42 -7.45 12.87 9.16
CA PHE A 42 -6.53 13.55 10.06
C PHE A 42 -6.88 15.03 10.24
N GLN A 43 -7.20 15.73 9.14
CA GLN A 43 -7.60 17.14 9.19
C GLN A 43 -8.89 17.35 9.98
N ARG A 44 -9.91 16.49 9.80
CA ARG A 44 -11.15 16.55 10.59
C ARG A 44 -10.87 16.35 12.08
N MET A 45 -10.07 15.35 12.43
CA MET A 45 -9.66 15.10 13.80
C MET A 45 -8.96 16.32 14.41
N ALA A 46 -7.95 16.87 13.71
CA ALA A 46 -7.20 18.01 14.18
C ALA A 46 -8.11 19.23 14.40
N GLN A 47 -9.00 19.52 13.47
CA GLN A 47 -9.98 20.61 13.59
C GLN A 47 -10.92 20.41 14.78
N LYS A 48 -11.37 19.17 15.02
CA LYS A 48 -12.21 18.85 16.18
C LYS A 48 -11.47 19.12 17.49
N VAL A 49 -10.25 18.59 17.64
CA VAL A 49 -9.45 18.78 18.86
C VAL A 49 -9.12 20.27 19.09
N THR A 50 -8.79 21.02 18.03
CA THR A 50 -8.53 22.47 18.13
C THR A 50 -9.78 23.24 18.56
N ARG A 51 -10.95 22.91 17.99
CA ARG A 51 -12.22 23.54 18.35
C ARG A 51 -12.56 23.28 19.81
N ASP A 52 -12.48 22.03 20.24
CA ASP A 52 -12.78 21.63 21.62
C ASP A 52 -11.75 22.24 22.60
N ALA A 53 -10.51 22.51 22.17
CA ALA A 53 -9.52 23.22 22.99
C ALA A 53 -9.87 24.70 23.22
N ALA A 54 -10.56 25.34 22.29
CA ALA A 54 -10.89 26.78 22.37
C ALA A 54 -11.97 27.09 23.42
N THR A 55 -12.74 26.07 23.83
CA THR A 55 -13.87 26.20 24.76
C THR A 55 -13.59 25.61 26.15
N ASP A 56 -12.47 24.91 26.32
CA ASP A 56 -12.18 24.15 27.53
C ASP A 56 -11.31 24.91 28.54
N ALA A 57 -11.45 24.54 29.82
CA ALA A 57 -10.51 24.94 30.86
C ALA A 57 -9.09 24.41 30.54
N PRO A 58 -8.01 25.05 31.07
CA PRO A 58 -6.65 24.62 30.80
C PRO A 58 -6.43 23.15 31.20
N LEU A 59 -6.05 22.32 30.23
CA LEU A 59 -5.74 20.91 30.46
C LEU A 59 -4.27 20.72 30.82
N THR A 60 -3.98 19.72 31.64
CA THR A 60 -2.60 19.22 31.78
C THR A 60 -2.15 18.57 30.46
N LEU A 61 -0.84 18.51 30.23
CA LEU A 61 -0.29 17.89 29.02
C LEU A 61 -0.79 16.44 28.82
N LEU A 62 -0.87 15.66 29.91
CA LEU A 62 -1.33 14.27 29.87
C LEU A 62 -2.82 14.18 29.48
N ALA A 63 -3.67 15.06 30.04
CA ALA A 63 -5.09 15.11 29.68
C ALA A 63 -5.30 15.55 28.22
N ALA A 64 -4.49 16.51 27.74
CA ALA A 64 -4.51 16.95 26.34
C ALA A 64 -4.10 15.81 25.39
N GLN A 65 -3.07 15.04 25.73
CA GLN A 65 -2.63 13.88 24.95
C GLN A 65 -3.70 12.78 24.91
N ALA A 66 -4.31 12.44 26.05
CA ALA A 66 -5.37 11.43 26.10
C ALA A 66 -6.57 11.81 25.23
N ARG A 67 -6.97 13.09 25.28
CA ARG A 67 -8.05 13.62 24.43
C ARG A 67 -7.69 13.54 22.94
N TRP A 68 -6.46 13.88 22.58
CA TRP A 68 -5.99 13.79 21.20
C TRP A 68 -6.02 12.34 20.68
N ILE A 69 -5.55 11.38 21.48
CA ILE A 69 -5.57 9.95 21.13
C ILE A 69 -7.02 9.46 20.96
N ALA A 70 -7.92 9.83 21.87
CA ALA A 70 -9.33 9.45 21.78
C ALA A 70 -9.99 10.00 20.50
N ALA A 71 -9.71 11.26 20.14
CA ALA A 71 -10.22 11.85 18.91
C ALA A 71 -9.64 11.17 17.65
N ALA A 72 -8.35 10.81 17.68
CA ALA A 72 -7.70 10.06 16.61
C ALA A 72 -8.31 8.68 16.41
N HIS A 73 -8.56 7.92 17.49
CA HIS A 73 -9.20 6.61 17.41
C HIS A 73 -10.61 6.71 16.80
N ALA A 74 -11.44 7.63 17.29
CA ALA A 74 -12.80 7.79 16.78
C ALA A 74 -12.83 8.09 15.27
N GLU A 75 -11.95 8.96 14.78
CA GLU A 75 -11.88 9.28 13.34
C GLU A 75 -11.27 8.14 12.52
N LEU A 76 -10.31 7.39 13.07
CA LEU A 76 -9.75 6.21 12.40
C LEU A 76 -10.79 5.09 12.28
N ASP A 77 -11.56 4.83 13.33
CA ASP A 77 -12.62 3.83 13.31
C ASP A 77 -13.69 4.19 12.27
N ALA A 78 -14.13 5.46 12.26
CA ALA A 78 -15.08 5.96 11.27
C ALA A 78 -14.51 5.89 9.84
N LEU A 79 -13.23 6.20 9.66
CA LEU A 79 -12.57 6.09 8.35
C LEU A 79 -12.51 4.64 7.89
N HIS A 80 -12.04 3.72 8.74
CA HIS A 80 -11.89 2.31 8.40
C HIS A 80 -13.22 1.62 8.11
N ALA A 81 -14.30 2.06 8.75
CA ALA A 81 -15.65 1.59 8.47
C ALA A 81 -16.28 2.22 7.21
N SER A 82 -15.66 3.25 6.62
CA SER A 82 -16.24 3.95 5.47
C SER A 82 -16.04 3.20 4.16
N ASP A 83 -17.11 3.14 3.34
CA ASP A 83 -17.08 2.54 2.01
C ASP A 83 -16.01 3.17 1.10
N ALA A 84 -15.81 4.49 1.21
CA ALA A 84 -14.80 5.21 0.45
C ALA A 84 -13.38 4.72 0.77
N PHE A 85 -13.09 4.49 2.05
CA PHE A 85 -11.79 3.96 2.47
C PHE A 85 -11.61 2.52 1.98
N LEU A 86 -12.58 1.64 2.21
CA LEU A 86 -12.51 0.24 1.78
C LEU A 86 -12.36 0.13 0.26
N ALA A 87 -13.15 0.89 -0.50
CA ALA A 87 -13.04 0.95 -1.96
C ALA A 87 -11.66 1.46 -2.41
N SER A 88 -11.10 2.47 -1.73
CA SER A 88 -9.76 2.98 -2.06
C SER A 88 -8.67 1.94 -1.76
N GLN A 89 -8.78 1.21 -0.65
CA GLN A 89 -7.85 0.15 -0.28
C GLN A 89 -7.90 -1.00 -1.29
N ALA A 90 -9.10 -1.43 -1.69
CA ALA A 90 -9.28 -2.43 -2.73
C ALA A 90 -8.64 -2.00 -4.06
N LYS A 91 -8.79 -0.73 -4.45
CA LYS A 91 -8.13 -0.18 -5.65
C LYS A 91 -6.61 -0.22 -5.56
N VAL A 92 -6.03 0.11 -4.40
CA VAL A 92 -4.57 0.04 -4.20
C VAL A 92 -4.08 -1.41 -4.34
N VAL A 93 -4.77 -2.36 -3.71
CA VAL A 93 -4.42 -3.79 -3.80
C VAL A 93 -4.52 -4.28 -5.24
N ALA A 94 -5.63 -3.97 -5.94
CA ALA A 94 -5.83 -4.38 -7.33
C ALA A 94 -4.73 -3.81 -8.25
N ALA A 95 -4.39 -2.53 -8.11
CA ALA A 95 -3.33 -1.90 -8.90
C ALA A 95 -1.94 -2.49 -8.59
N ALA A 96 -1.66 -2.85 -7.34
CA ALA A 96 -0.41 -3.49 -6.95
C ALA A 96 -0.28 -4.90 -7.55
N VAL A 97 -1.36 -5.68 -7.54
CA VAL A 97 -1.42 -6.99 -8.18
C VAL A 97 -1.21 -6.87 -9.69
N ALA A 98 -1.86 -5.90 -10.33
CA ALA A 98 -1.69 -5.65 -11.78
C ALA A 98 -0.23 -5.32 -12.12
N LEU A 99 0.42 -4.44 -11.35
CA LEU A 99 1.84 -4.12 -11.54
C LEU A 99 2.74 -5.35 -11.38
N ARG A 100 2.50 -6.20 -10.37
CA ARG A 100 3.29 -7.43 -10.21
C ARG A 100 3.06 -8.44 -11.33
N ALA A 101 1.84 -8.53 -11.87
CA ALA A 101 1.58 -9.34 -13.04
C ALA A 101 2.36 -8.83 -14.27
N ALA A 102 2.39 -7.51 -14.49
CA ALA A 102 3.16 -6.89 -15.57
C ALA A 102 4.67 -7.13 -15.43
N GLU A 103 5.21 -7.04 -14.21
CA GLU A 103 6.62 -7.36 -13.94
C GLU A 103 6.94 -8.83 -14.20
N ALA A 104 6.07 -9.75 -13.80
CA ALA A 104 6.24 -11.17 -14.06
C ALA A 104 6.22 -11.49 -15.57
N ALA A 105 5.32 -10.84 -16.32
CA ALA A 105 5.26 -10.98 -17.77
C ALA A 105 6.51 -10.42 -18.46
N ALA A 106 7.00 -9.25 -18.04
CA ALA A 106 8.25 -8.69 -18.53
C ALA A 106 9.45 -9.60 -18.24
N ALA A 107 9.49 -10.23 -17.06
CA ALA A 107 10.53 -11.17 -16.68
C ALA A 107 10.53 -12.41 -17.58
N ALA A 108 9.35 -12.98 -17.81
CA ALA A 108 9.19 -14.12 -18.69
C ALA A 108 9.63 -13.80 -20.13
N ALA A 109 9.23 -12.63 -20.65
CA ALA A 109 9.63 -12.18 -21.98
C ALA A 109 11.16 -12.02 -22.09
N TRP A 110 11.81 -11.47 -21.07
CA TRP A 110 13.26 -11.33 -21.03
C TRP A 110 13.97 -12.70 -21.01
N CYS A 111 13.50 -13.64 -20.19
CA CYS A 111 14.02 -15.01 -20.16
C CYS A 111 13.92 -15.68 -21.53
N VAL A 112 12.74 -15.61 -22.17
CA VAL A 112 12.52 -16.16 -23.52
C VAL A 112 13.48 -15.55 -24.53
N ALA A 113 13.66 -14.22 -24.51
CA ALA A 113 14.56 -13.52 -25.42
C ALA A 113 16.04 -13.92 -25.27
N HIS A 114 16.44 -14.42 -24.10
CA HIS A 114 17.82 -14.82 -23.79
C HIS A 114 17.98 -16.34 -23.66
N ALA A 115 16.98 -17.13 -24.09
CA ALA A 115 16.97 -18.59 -23.96
C ALA A 115 17.25 -19.09 -22.53
N LEU A 116 16.80 -18.34 -21.53
CA LEU A 116 16.86 -18.73 -20.13
C LEU A 116 15.51 -19.34 -19.72
N PRO A 117 15.49 -20.33 -18.80
CA PRO A 117 14.24 -20.89 -18.31
C PRO A 117 13.42 -19.83 -17.56
N THR A 118 12.14 -19.77 -17.89
CA THR A 118 11.14 -18.95 -17.20
C THR A 118 10.77 -19.55 -15.85
N ARG A 119 10.19 -18.73 -14.97
CA ARG A 119 9.67 -19.22 -13.67
C ARG A 119 8.63 -20.34 -13.86
N ALA A 120 7.77 -20.22 -14.86
CA ALA A 120 6.73 -21.21 -15.15
C ALA A 120 7.33 -22.57 -15.55
N GLU A 121 8.37 -22.58 -16.38
CA GLU A 121 9.08 -23.80 -16.77
C GLU A 121 9.81 -24.45 -15.59
N VAL A 122 10.42 -23.65 -14.72
CA VAL A 122 11.06 -24.15 -13.49
C VAL A 122 10.02 -24.78 -12.55
N ASP A 123 8.88 -24.12 -12.36
CA ASP A 123 7.80 -24.63 -11.52
C ASP A 123 7.18 -25.91 -12.09
N ASP A 124 7.11 -26.04 -13.43
CA ASP A 124 6.63 -27.25 -14.09
C ASP A 124 7.59 -28.43 -13.96
N LEU A 125 8.90 -28.17 -14.12
CA LEU A 125 9.93 -29.15 -13.83
C LEU A 125 9.87 -29.62 -12.37
N ALA A 126 9.70 -28.69 -11.43
CA ALA A 126 9.59 -29.01 -10.02
C ALA A 126 8.36 -29.89 -9.71
N ARG A 127 7.19 -29.58 -10.32
CA ARG A 127 5.99 -30.42 -10.21
C ARG A 127 6.21 -31.82 -10.78
N THR A 128 6.83 -31.91 -11.95
CA THR A 128 7.15 -33.18 -12.59
C THR A 128 8.06 -34.04 -11.72
N VAL A 129 9.14 -33.46 -11.19
CA VAL A 129 10.05 -34.16 -10.27
C VAL A 129 9.34 -34.58 -8.98
N ALA A 130 8.45 -33.75 -8.44
CA ALA A 130 7.68 -34.09 -7.25
C ALA A 130 6.71 -35.25 -7.50
N ALA A 131 6.10 -35.34 -8.69
CA ALA A 131 5.18 -36.41 -9.06
C ALA A 131 5.89 -37.76 -9.34
N LEU A 132 7.20 -37.72 -9.64
CA LEU A 132 8.02 -38.91 -9.90
C LEU A 132 8.68 -39.48 -8.63
N ARG A 133 8.52 -38.82 -7.48
CA ARG A 133 8.97 -39.30 -6.17
C ARG A 133 7.85 -40.05 -5.47
#